data_AF-A0AAN4ZE26-F1
#
_entry.id   AF-A0AAN4ZE26-F1
#
_cell.length_a   1.000
_cell.length_b   1.000
_cell.length_c   1.000
_cell.angle_alpha   90.00
_cell.angle_beta   90.00
_cell.angle_gamma   90.00
#
_symmetry.space_group_name_H-M   'P 1'
#
loop_
_entity.id
_entity.type
_entity.pdbx_description
1 polymer ?
#
loop_
_entity_poly.entity_id
_entity_poly.type
_entity_poly.pdbx_seq_one_letter_code
_entity_poly.pdbx_strand_id
1 'polypeptide(L)'
;ALFPWIAKYEAAGQDYVQTNDFRVLSLRLVQTVAIFLEEVDDKGKVEVFLYKLGQRHIDYLPHDLPEECFDILRESVHFGLSERINSVPKLTADEQERAIHIWTDTVMYIFHLVQEGFFDAVRGFDRFPHIHLKAASHHFA
;
A
#
# COMPACT_ATOMS: atom_id res chain seq x y z
N ALA A 1 16.43 7.53 0.44
CA ALA A 1 15.74 6.74 -0.60
C ALA A 1 14.64 5.92 0.10
N LEU A 2 13.43 5.88 -0.47
CA LEU A 2 12.27 5.18 0.12
C LEU A 2 12.53 3.68 0.36
N PHE A 3 13.36 3.07 -0.48
CA PHE A 3 13.77 1.67 -0.37
C PHE A 3 15.30 1.58 -0.30
N PRO A 4 15.93 1.75 0.89
CA PRO A 4 17.39 1.69 1.03
C PRO A 4 18.01 0.38 0.56
N TRP A 5 17.24 -0.71 0.60
CA TRP A 5 17.66 -2.02 0.11
C TRP A 5 17.84 -2.07 -1.42
N ILE A 6 17.17 -1.21 -2.19
CA ILE A 6 17.37 -1.12 -3.65
C ILE A 6 18.79 -0.67 -3.97
N ALA A 7 19.31 0.31 -3.23
CA ALA A 7 20.66 0.85 -3.46
C ALA A 7 21.75 -0.24 -3.33
N LYS A 8 21.54 -1.25 -2.47
CA LYS A 8 22.43 -2.40 -2.36
C LYS A 8 22.50 -3.22 -3.66
N TYR A 9 21.35 -3.45 -4.30
CA TYR A 9 21.26 -4.22 -5.54
C TYR A 9 21.78 -3.40 -6.73
N GLU A 10 21.46 -2.12 -6.80
CA GLU A 10 21.98 -1.20 -7.83
C GLU A 10 23.51 -1.09 -7.77
N ALA A 11 24.09 -0.94 -6.58
CA ALA A 11 25.55 -0.91 -6.40
C ALA A 11 26.24 -2.22 -6.81
N ALA A 12 25.52 -3.35 -6.76
CA ALA A 12 26.00 -4.65 -7.19
C ALA A 12 25.75 -4.91 -8.70
N GLY A 13 25.17 -3.96 -9.44
CA GLY A 13 24.80 -4.13 -10.84
C GLY A 13 23.68 -5.16 -11.07
N GLN A 14 22.87 -5.41 -10.05
CA GLN A 14 21.77 -6.39 -10.08
C GLN A 14 20.43 -5.70 -10.33
N ASP A 15 19.58 -6.33 -11.14
CA ASP A 15 18.19 -5.90 -11.30
C ASP A 15 17.39 -6.26 -10.04
N TYR A 16 17.09 -5.26 -9.22
CA TYR A 16 16.36 -5.43 -7.97
C TYR A 16 14.94 -5.99 -8.21
N VAL A 17 14.35 -5.80 -9.40
CA VAL A 17 13.02 -6.31 -9.75
C VAL A 17 12.99 -7.85 -9.78
N GLN A 18 14.14 -8.49 -10.00
CA GLN A 18 14.27 -9.95 -9.99
C GLN A 18 14.46 -10.53 -8.59
N THR A 19 14.61 -9.69 -7.57
CA THR A 19 14.88 -10.13 -6.19
C THR A 19 13.62 -10.64 -5.51
N ASN A 20 13.80 -11.54 -4.53
CA ASN A 20 12.69 -12.00 -3.69
C ASN A 20 12.08 -10.85 -2.89
N ASP A 21 12.90 -9.93 -2.40
CA ASP A 21 12.46 -8.79 -1.58
C ASP A 21 11.47 -7.90 -2.35
N PHE A 22 11.79 -7.54 -3.61
CA PHE A 22 10.90 -6.77 -4.46
C PHE A 22 9.59 -7.50 -4.75
N ARG A 23 9.65 -8.80 -5.05
CA ARG A 23 8.46 -9.63 -5.33
C ARG A 23 7.55 -9.74 -4.12
N VAL A 24 8.10 -9.93 -2.93
CA VAL A 24 7.34 -9.99 -1.67
C VAL A 24 6.69 -8.64 -1.36
N LEU A 25 7.39 -7.52 -1.55
CA LEU A 25 6.81 -6.18 -1.36
C LEU A 25 5.65 -5.93 -2.34
N SER A 26 5.86 -6.25 -3.62
CA SER A 26 4.82 -6.15 -4.65
C SER A 26 3.60 -7.02 -4.32
N LEU A 27 3.83 -8.26 -3.86
CA LEU A 27 2.76 -9.17 -3.47
C LEU A 27 1.96 -8.62 -2.28
N ARG A 28 2.62 -8.08 -1.25
CA ARG A 28 1.97 -7.50 -0.08
C ARG A 28 1.11 -6.29 -0.44
N LEU A 29 1.56 -5.47 -1.39
CA LEU A 29 0.78 -4.35 -1.91
C LEU A 29 -0.51 -4.86 -2.57
N VAL A 30 -0.41 -5.82 -3.50
CA VAL A 30 -1.57 -6.37 -4.20
C VAL A 30 -2.54 -7.07 -3.23
N GLN A 31 -2.02 -7.81 -2.24
CA GLN A 31 -2.83 -8.44 -1.21
C GLN A 31 -3.55 -7.43 -0.32
N THR A 32 -2.91 -6.30 -0.02
CA THR A 32 -3.55 -5.20 0.73
C THR A 32 -4.75 -4.65 -0.05
N VAL A 33 -4.59 -4.44 -1.36
CA VAL A 33 -5.69 -4.01 -2.23
C VAL A 33 -6.78 -5.07 -2.30
N ALA A 34 -6.43 -6.35 -2.38
CA ALA A 34 -7.41 -7.44 -2.39
C ALA A 34 -8.24 -7.48 -1.10
N ILE A 35 -7.60 -7.42 0.07
CA ILE A 35 -8.30 -7.37 1.38
C ILE A 35 -9.20 -6.14 1.47
N PHE A 36 -8.73 -4.97 1.00
CA PHE A 36 -9.56 -3.77 0.94
C PHE A 36 -10.84 -4.01 0.12
N LEU A 37 -10.72 -4.61 -1.06
CA LEU A 37 -11.86 -4.88 -1.94
C LEU A 37 -12.80 -5.93 -1.35
N GLU A 38 -12.29 -6.94 -0.65
CA GLU A 38 -13.08 -7.99 0.00
C GLU A 38 -13.92 -7.45 1.18
N GLU A 39 -13.41 -6.45 1.89
CA GLU A 39 -14.05 -5.91 3.09
C GLU A 39 -14.70 -4.53 2.87
N VAL A 40 -14.73 -4.01 1.63
CA VAL A 40 -15.18 -2.63 1.32
C VAL A 40 -16.59 -2.31 1.80
N ASP A 41 -17.45 -3.31 1.91
CA ASP A 41 -18.82 -3.18 2.43
C ASP A 41 -18.86 -2.90 3.95
N ASP A 42 -17.81 -3.23 4.69
CA ASP A 42 -17.63 -2.95 6.11
C ASP A 42 -16.50 -1.93 6.31
N LYS A 43 -16.89 -0.65 6.18
CA LYS A 43 -15.97 0.49 6.33
C LYS A 43 -15.17 0.44 7.63
N GLY A 44 -15.79 -0.01 8.74
CA GLY A 44 -15.13 -0.07 10.04
C GLY A 44 -14.00 -1.09 10.08
N LYS A 45 -14.20 -2.27 9.49
CA LYS A 45 -13.13 -3.27 9.36
C LYS A 45 -11.99 -2.79 8.47
N VAL A 46 -12.31 -2.20 7.32
CA VAL A 46 -11.30 -1.67 6.39
C VAL A 46 -10.47 -0.58 7.06
N GLU A 47 -11.14 0.33 7.77
CA GLU A 47 -10.49 1.41 8.51
C GLU A 47 -9.50 0.88 9.54
N VAL A 48 -9.94 -0.08 10.37
CA VAL A 48 -9.07 -0.73 11.35
C VAL A 48 -7.91 -1.47 10.67
N PHE A 49 -8.19 -2.19 9.57
CA PHE A 49 -7.18 -2.95 8.83
C PHE A 49 -6.06 -2.07 8.30
N LEU A 50 -6.41 -1.02 7.55
CA LEU A 50 -5.45 -0.12 6.93
C LEU A 50 -4.68 0.70 7.97
N TYR A 51 -5.36 1.19 9.00
CA TYR A 51 -4.72 1.91 10.10
C TYR A 51 -3.68 1.03 10.82
N LYS A 52 -4.06 -0.21 11.16
CA LYS A 52 -3.16 -1.15 11.83
C LYS A 52 -2.02 -1.63 10.93
N LEU A 53 -2.26 -1.71 9.63
CA LEU A 53 -1.20 -1.94 8.65
C LEU A 53 -0.20 -0.78 8.68
N GLY A 54 -0.67 0.47 8.72
CA GLY A 54 0.16 1.66 8.94
C GLY A 54 1.02 1.57 10.19
N GLN A 55 0.39 1.26 11.33
CA GLN A 55 1.07 1.09 12.62
C GLN A 55 2.21 0.08 12.54
N ARG A 56 1.99 -1.04 11.85
CA ARG A 56 3.02 -2.09 11.68
C ARG A 56 4.23 -1.66 10.86
N HIS A 57 4.11 -0.63 10.02
CA HIS A 57 5.25 -0.17 9.21
C HIS A 57 6.35 0.51 10.04
N ILE A 58 6.08 0.92 11.29
CA ILE A 58 7.10 1.46 12.19
C ILE A 58 8.24 0.45 12.47
N ASP A 59 7.95 -0.84 12.41
CA ASP A 59 8.96 -1.90 12.61
C ASP A 59 9.96 -2.01 11.45
N TYR A 60 9.65 -1.41 10.29
CA TYR A 60 10.39 -1.60 9.04
C TYR A 60 10.86 -0.30 8.40
N LEU A 61 10.23 0.83 8.71
CA LEU A 61 10.53 2.14 8.14
C LEU A 61 11.17 3.07 9.19
N PRO A 62 12.04 4.00 8.76
CA PRO A 62 12.60 5.01 9.67
C PRO A 62 11.52 5.86 10.32
N HIS A 63 11.67 6.18 11.61
CA HIS A 63 10.69 7.03 12.32
C HIS A 63 10.67 8.48 11.80
N ASP A 64 11.75 8.91 11.15
CA ASP A 64 11.91 10.22 10.51
C ASP A 64 11.59 10.18 9.01
N LEU A 65 10.85 9.15 8.54
CA LEU A 65 10.42 9.05 7.15
C LEU A 65 9.58 10.28 6.78
N PRO A 66 9.97 11.05 5.75
CA PRO A 66 9.21 12.21 5.29
C PRO A 66 7.82 11.80 4.76
N GLU A 67 6.80 12.61 5.02
CA GLU A 67 5.42 12.36 4.56
C GLU A 67 5.34 12.20 3.03
N GLU A 68 6.18 12.95 2.31
CA GLU A 68 6.24 12.96 0.84
C GLU A 68 6.63 11.58 0.27
N CYS A 69 7.25 10.72 1.06
CA CYS A 69 7.53 9.34 0.65
C CYS A 69 6.26 8.52 0.43
N PHE A 70 5.23 8.72 1.25
CA PHE A 70 3.92 8.08 1.06
C PHE A 70 3.22 8.65 -0.17
N ASP A 71 3.34 9.96 -0.44
CA ASP A 71 2.79 10.59 -1.63
C ASP A 71 3.41 10.02 -2.92
N ILE A 72 4.74 9.87 -2.97
CA ILE A 72 5.44 9.27 -4.11
C ILE A 72 4.97 7.84 -4.37
N LEU A 73 4.82 7.03 -3.31
CA LEU A 73 4.34 5.66 -3.44
C LEU A 73 2.88 5.61 -3.89
N ARG A 74 2.02 6.48 -3.34
CA ARG A 74 0.61 6.63 -3.74
C ARG A 74 0.50 6.95 -5.22
N GLU A 75 1.24 7.96 -5.70
CA GLU A 75 1.24 8.39 -7.08
C GLU A 75 1.74 7.30 -8.03
N SER A 76 2.79 6.57 -7.63
CA SER A 76 3.34 5.47 -8.42
C SER A 76 2.32 4.32 -8.58
N VAL A 77 1.62 3.96 -7.50
CA VAL A 77 0.58 2.93 -7.51
C VAL A 77 -0.64 3.39 -8.32
N HIS A 78 -1.04 4.65 -8.15
CA HIS A 78 -2.13 5.25 -8.91
C HIS A 78 -1.84 5.21 -10.42
N PHE A 79 -0.67 5.71 -10.82
CA PHE A 79 -0.23 5.77 -12.21
C PHE A 79 -0.19 4.37 -12.84
N GLY A 80 0.45 3.40 -12.17
CA GLY A 80 0.62 2.05 -12.70
C GLY A 80 -0.70 1.34 -13.03
N LEU A 81 -1.72 1.46 -12.17
CA LEU A 81 -3.02 0.87 -12.47
C LEU A 81 -3.84 1.70 -13.46
N SER A 82 -3.73 3.04 -13.44
CA SER A 82 -4.42 3.91 -14.40
C SER A 82 -3.97 3.62 -15.83
N GLU A 83 -2.66 3.48 -16.04
CA GLU A 83 -2.09 3.02 -17.32
C GLU A 83 -2.64 1.65 -17.73
N ARG A 84 -2.75 0.73 -16.76
CA ARG A 84 -3.30 -0.60 -17.04
C ARG A 84 -4.77 -0.52 -17.45
N ILE A 85 -5.60 0.28 -16.78
CA ILE A 85 -7.02 0.48 -17.10
C ILE A 85 -7.17 1.04 -18.52
N ASN A 86 -6.39 2.07 -18.87
CA ASN A 86 -6.37 2.66 -20.21
C ASN A 86 -5.98 1.65 -21.30
N SER A 87 -5.14 0.66 -20.96
CA SER A 87 -4.72 -0.39 -21.89
C SER A 87 -5.76 -1.51 -22.10
N VAL A 88 -6.88 -1.54 -21.36
CA VAL A 88 -7.87 -2.61 -21.46
C VAL A 88 -8.76 -2.38 -22.69
N PRO A 89 -8.67 -3.22 -23.75
CA PRO A 89 -9.35 -2.97 -25.02
C PRO A 89 -10.87 -3.21 -24.98
N LYS A 90 -11.37 -3.76 -23.88
CA LYS A 90 -12.80 -4.09 -23.69
C LYS A 90 -13.60 -2.99 -23.00
N LEU A 91 -12.91 -1.98 -22.47
CA LEU A 91 -13.57 -0.85 -21.81
C LEU A 91 -13.76 0.27 -22.83
N THR A 92 -14.93 0.87 -22.82
CA THR A 92 -15.22 2.15 -23.48
C THR A 92 -14.50 3.29 -22.76
N ALA A 93 -14.36 4.45 -23.42
CA ALA A 93 -13.74 5.64 -22.81
C ALA A 93 -14.44 6.04 -21.49
N ASP A 94 -15.77 6.03 -21.46
CA ASP A 94 -16.53 6.38 -20.26
C ASP A 94 -16.34 5.34 -19.12
N GLU A 95 -16.16 4.05 -19.46
CA GLU A 95 -15.86 3.01 -18.47
C GLU A 95 -14.45 3.14 -17.92
N GLN A 96 -13.48 3.49 -18.77
CA GLN A 96 -12.10 3.77 -18.37
C GLN A 96 -12.04 4.96 -17.40
N GLU A 97 -12.69 6.07 -17.75
CA GLU A 97 -12.75 7.27 -16.91
C GLU A 97 -13.37 6.97 -15.54
N ARG A 98 -14.53 6.28 -15.52
CA ARG A 98 -15.17 5.88 -14.26
C ARG A 98 -14.28 4.95 -13.43
N ALA A 99 -13.63 3.98 -14.06
CA ALA A 99 -12.74 3.06 -13.36
C ALA A 99 -11.53 3.79 -12.75
N ILE A 100 -10.93 4.74 -13.48
CA ILE A 100 -9.84 5.58 -12.99
C ILE A 100 -10.30 6.45 -11.81
N HIS A 101 -11.50 7.03 -11.88
CA HIS A 101 -12.03 7.82 -10.79
C HIS A 101 -12.23 6.99 -9.51
N ILE A 102 -12.89 5.83 -9.61
CA ILE A 102 -13.06 4.89 -8.48
C ILE A 102 -11.70 4.44 -7.92
N TRP A 103 -10.74 4.18 -8.81
CA TRP A 103 -9.39 3.81 -8.40
C TRP A 103 -8.66 4.94 -7.67
N THR A 104 -8.85 6.19 -8.12
CA THR A 104 -8.28 7.37 -7.48
C THR A 104 -8.76 7.47 -6.04
N ASP A 105 -10.08 7.40 -5.83
CA ASP A 105 -10.67 7.45 -4.48
C ASP A 105 -10.17 6.30 -3.60
N THR A 106 -10.06 5.09 -4.18
CA THR A 106 -9.58 3.88 -3.49
C THR A 106 -8.15 4.06 -3.01
N VAL A 107 -7.24 4.48 -3.89
CA VAL A 107 -5.81 4.68 -3.56
C VAL A 107 -5.66 5.78 -2.52
N MET A 108 -6.38 6.90 -2.66
CA MET A 108 -6.35 7.98 -1.68
C MET A 108 -6.78 7.48 -0.30
N TYR A 109 -7.86 6.71 -0.23
CA TYR A 109 -8.37 6.18 1.03
C TYR A 109 -7.41 5.18 1.69
N ILE A 110 -6.86 4.24 0.91
CA ILE A 110 -5.87 3.26 1.39
C ILE A 110 -4.66 3.97 1.99
N PHE A 111 -4.04 4.88 1.23
CA PHE A 111 -2.82 5.55 1.65
C PHE A 111 -3.06 6.51 2.81
N HIS A 112 -4.19 7.21 2.83
CA HIS A 112 -4.53 8.10 3.94
C HIS A 112 -4.54 7.36 5.28
N LEU A 113 -5.23 6.21 5.35
CA LEU A 113 -5.34 5.43 6.60
C LEU A 113 -4.03 4.75 7.00
N VAL A 114 -3.26 4.24 6.03
CA VAL A 114 -1.94 3.64 6.30
C VAL A 114 -0.97 4.73 6.80
N GLN A 115 -0.99 5.91 6.18
CA GLN A 115 -0.16 7.03 6.58
C GLN A 115 -0.54 7.56 7.97
N GLU A 116 -1.83 7.74 8.25
CA GLU A 116 -2.35 8.11 9.58
C GLU A 116 -1.86 7.10 10.63
N GLY A 117 -2.04 5.80 10.37
CA GLY A 117 -1.60 4.75 11.27
C GLY A 117 -0.09 4.75 11.52
N PHE A 118 0.73 4.99 10.50
CA PHE A 118 2.19 5.06 10.64
C PHE A 118 2.62 6.25 11.51
N PHE A 119 2.13 7.46 11.20
CA PHE A 119 2.54 8.66 11.93
C PHE A 119 1.99 8.74 13.35
N ASP A 120 0.84 8.11 13.61
CA ASP A 120 0.34 7.91 14.96
C ASP A 120 1.25 6.96 15.75
N ALA A 121 1.68 5.86 15.14
CA ALA A 121 2.61 4.92 15.78
C ALA A 121 3.93 5.61 16.16
N VAL A 122 4.46 6.46 15.27
CA VAL A 122 5.67 7.27 15.53
C VAL A 122 5.48 8.17 16.76
N ARG A 123 4.26 8.66 16.99
CA ARG A 123 3.89 9.47 18.18
C ARG A 123 3.55 8.63 19.41
N GLY A 124 3.58 7.31 19.31
CA GLY A 124 3.17 6.38 20.38
C GLY A 124 1.66 6.35 20.61
N PHE A 125 0.87 6.70 19.60
CA PHE A 125 -0.59 6.69 19.66
C PHE A 125 -1.17 5.55 18.81
N ASP A 126 -2.24 4.93 19.32
CA ASP A 126 -2.98 3.88 18.63
C ASP A 126 -4.49 4.11 18.86
N ARG A 127 -5.21 4.40 17.78
CA ARG A 127 -6.67 4.64 17.80
C ARG A 127 -7.48 3.38 18.16
N PHE A 128 -6.91 2.19 17.99
CA PHE A 128 -7.59 0.91 18.22
C PHE A 128 -6.75 -0.05 19.09
N PRO A 129 -6.37 0.33 20.33
CA PRO A 129 -5.33 -0.35 21.11
C PRO A 129 -5.64 -1.81 21.48
N HIS A 130 -6.92 -2.20 21.45
CA HIS A 130 -7.37 -3.56 21.79
C HIS A 130 -7.57 -4.46 20.56
N ILE A 131 -7.37 -3.93 19.35
CA ILE A 131 -7.49 -4.69 18.12
C ILE A 131 -6.10 -5.01 17.60
N HIS A 132 -5.78 -6.31 17.56
CA HIS A 132 -4.61 -6.81 16.88
C HIS A 132 -5.04 -7.42 15.55
N LEU A 133 -4.37 -7.04 14.47
CA LEU A 133 -4.48 -7.78 13.23
C LEU A 133 -4.05 -9.22 13.52
N LYS A 134 -4.98 -10.17 13.35
CA LYS A 134 -4.58 -11.57 13.28
C LYS A 134 -3.55 -11.64 12.14
N ALA A 135 -2.38 -12.20 12.41
CA ALA A 135 -1.50 -12.63 11.32
C ALA A 135 -2.40 -13.47 10.41
N ALA A 136 -2.64 -13.00 9.19
CA ALA A 136 -3.49 -13.71 8.24
C ALA A 136 -2.97 -15.14 8.17
N SER A 137 -3.71 -16.05 8.79
CA SER A 137 -3.25 -17.38 9.12
C SER A 137 -3.06 -18.13 7.81
N HIS A 138 -1.82 -18.61 7.60
CA HIS A 138 -1.40 -19.61 6.61
C HIS A 138 -1.01 -19.20 5.18
N HIS A 139 -0.74 -17.94 4.85
CA HIS A 139 -0.24 -17.58 3.50
C HIS A 139 1.06 -16.74 3.46
N PHE A 140 1.79 -16.63 4.57
CA PHE A 140 2.88 -15.64 4.70
C PHE A 140 4.20 -16.20 5.25
N ALA A 141 4.52 -17.47 4.96
CA ALA A 141 5.85 -18.04 5.12
C ALA A 141 6.46 -18.31 3.74
#